data_AF-A0A1C5QBR6-F1
#
_entry.id   AF-A0A1C5QBR6-F1
#
_cell.length_a   1.000
_cell.length_b   1.000
_cell.length_c   1.000
_cell.angle_alpha   90.00
_cell.angle_beta   90.00
_cell.angle_gamma   90.00
#
_symmetry.space_group_name_H-M   'P 1'
#
loop_
_entity.id
_entity.type
_entity.pdbx_description
1 polymer ?
#
loop_
_entity_poly.entity_id
_entity_poly.type
_entity_poly.pdbx_seq_one_letter_code
_entity_poly.pdbx_strand_id
1 'polypeptide(L)'
;MRFIHLADVHLGAKPDQRYPWSTGRDQEIWETFRQVIEQAGRRQADLLLIAGDLFHGQPLLRELKEVNYLFSTIQDTEVVLIAGNHDYLRKNSAYCDFVWNKNVHFLKKTSMQRVELSRIHTYVYGFSYDCQQITEERYAKAIPGQEEGFHILLAHGGDGQHIPIQYGALAQAGFSYVALGHIHQPQILSRTQKTAMAYSGSLEPIEKHEEGKHGYIWGEWKDQSLKLELVAAARRAYETLTFPIQPNMGQYEIENGLQELIEKSGEENMYHLSLEGEKELGQRIDKKRLYALGRVVDVWDRTHAAYDLQELRRRYEGTLIGEYIRHFQGHPLSATEQKALDYGLQALLETKE
;
A
#
# COMPACT_ATOMS: atom_id res chain seq x y z
N MET A 1 15.06 -23.66 -3.22
CA MET A 1 13.64 -23.38 -3.46
C MET A 1 13.49 -21.92 -3.84
N ARG A 2 12.75 -21.62 -4.90
CA ARG A 2 12.36 -20.27 -5.33
C ARG A 2 10.85 -20.12 -5.16
N PHE A 3 10.39 -18.99 -4.64
CA PHE A 3 8.97 -18.78 -4.46
C PHE A 3 8.54 -17.34 -4.75
N ILE A 4 7.26 -17.19 -5.07
CA ILE A 4 6.56 -15.92 -5.13
C ILE A 4 5.60 -15.86 -3.95
N HIS A 5 5.56 -14.72 -3.27
CA HIS A 5 4.56 -14.41 -2.27
C HIS A 5 3.74 -13.19 -2.71
N LEU A 6 2.44 -13.45 -2.89
CA LEU A 6 1.38 -12.50 -3.17
C LEU A 6 0.38 -12.44 -2.00
N ALA A 7 -0.31 -11.33 -1.90
CA ALA A 7 -1.47 -11.09 -1.07
C ALA A 7 -2.24 -9.91 -1.66
N ASP A 8 -3.46 -9.68 -1.19
CA ASP A 8 -4.18 -8.41 -1.42
C ASP A 8 -4.23 -8.02 -2.92
N VAL A 9 -4.42 -9.02 -3.79
CA VAL A 9 -4.48 -8.80 -5.25
C VAL A 9 -5.76 -8.05 -5.61
N HIS A 10 -6.84 -8.30 -4.88
CA HIS A 10 -8.13 -7.62 -5.05
C HIS A 10 -8.66 -7.69 -6.50
N LEU A 11 -8.63 -8.87 -7.12
CA LEU A 11 -9.23 -9.08 -8.44
C LEU A 11 -10.71 -8.63 -8.42
N GLY A 12 -11.07 -7.76 -9.36
CA GLY A 12 -12.40 -7.14 -9.44
C GLY A 12 -12.54 -5.80 -8.71
N ALA A 13 -11.49 -5.32 -8.02
CA ALA A 13 -11.45 -3.95 -7.52
C ALA A 13 -11.51 -2.94 -8.67
N LYS A 14 -12.03 -1.76 -8.35
CA LYS A 14 -12.18 -0.64 -9.28
C LYS A 14 -11.59 0.61 -8.62
N PRO A 15 -10.26 0.78 -8.64
CA PRO A 15 -9.62 1.98 -8.11
C PRO A 15 -10.15 3.25 -8.79
N ASP A 16 -10.08 4.38 -8.07
CA ASP A 16 -10.28 5.71 -8.64
C ASP A 16 -11.64 6.03 -9.26
N GLN A 17 -12.73 5.27 -9.03
CA GLN A 17 -14.02 5.43 -9.75
C GLN A 17 -14.56 6.86 -9.91
N ARG A 18 -14.21 7.78 -8.99
CA ARG A 18 -14.59 9.20 -9.05
C ARG A 18 -13.81 10.03 -10.09
N TYR A 19 -12.77 9.48 -10.69
CA TYR A 19 -11.85 10.17 -11.59
C TYR A 19 -11.95 9.66 -13.04
N PRO A 20 -11.70 10.52 -14.04
CA PRO A 20 -11.76 10.14 -15.46
C PRO A 20 -10.78 9.02 -15.85
N TRP A 21 -9.61 8.93 -15.20
CA TRP A 21 -8.57 7.95 -15.49
C TRP A 21 -8.82 6.55 -14.89
N SER A 22 -9.95 6.35 -14.19
CA SER A 22 -10.31 5.07 -13.59
C SER A 22 -10.67 3.98 -14.60
N THR A 23 -10.99 4.37 -15.83
CA THR A 23 -11.35 3.44 -16.90
C THR A 23 -10.19 2.49 -17.18
N GLY A 24 -10.43 1.19 -17.04
CA GLY A 24 -9.45 0.13 -17.27
C GLY A 24 -8.61 -0.26 -16.05
N ARG A 25 -8.71 0.45 -14.92
CA ARG A 25 -7.95 0.12 -13.69
C ARG A 25 -8.26 -1.30 -13.16
N ASP A 26 -9.49 -1.77 -13.32
CA ASP A 26 -9.89 -3.14 -12.96
C ASP A 26 -9.22 -4.19 -13.85
N GLN A 27 -9.09 -3.90 -15.15
CA GLN A 27 -8.39 -4.76 -16.10
C GLN A 27 -6.87 -4.76 -15.88
N GLU A 28 -6.29 -3.63 -15.48
CA GLU A 28 -4.87 -3.53 -15.13
C GLU A 28 -4.50 -4.53 -14.03
N ILE A 29 -5.30 -4.65 -12.97
CA ILE A 29 -5.07 -5.61 -11.87
C ILE A 29 -5.05 -7.06 -12.41
N TRP A 30 -6.02 -7.42 -13.27
CA TRP A 30 -6.06 -8.74 -13.90
C TRP A 30 -4.83 -8.98 -14.79
N GLU A 31 -4.41 -7.99 -15.57
CA GLU A 31 -3.26 -8.11 -16.46
C GLU A 31 -1.95 -8.24 -15.68
N THR A 32 -1.77 -7.46 -14.61
CA THR A 32 -0.60 -7.57 -13.73
C THR A 32 -0.57 -8.93 -13.04
N PHE A 33 -1.71 -9.44 -12.56
CA PHE A 33 -1.79 -10.80 -12.00
C PHE A 33 -1.38 -11.86 -13.03
N ARG A 34 -1.91 -11.80 -14.26
CA ARG A 34 -1.52 -12.72 -15.35
C ARG A 34 -0.02 -12.66 -15.64
N GLN A 35 0.57 -11.46 -15.66
CA GLN A 35 2.01 -11.28 -15.86
C GLN A 35 2.81 -11.92 -14.73
N VAL A 36 2.41 -11.78 -13.46
CA VAL A 36 3.10 -12.45 -12.34
C VAL A 36 3.06 -13.97 -12.46
N ILE A 37 1.90 -14.55 -12.83
CA ILE A 37 1.81 -16.00 -13.07
C ILE A 37 2.72 -16.44 -14.22
N GLU A 38 2.77 -15.68 -15.31
CA GLU A 38 3.69 -15.96 -16.40
C GLU A 38 5.17 -15.89 -15.95
N GLN A 39 5.51 -14.89 -15.12
CA GLN A 39 6.85 -14.76 -14.55
C GLN A 39 7.18 -15.92 -13.60
N ALA A 40 6.22 -16.45 -12.85
CA ALA A 40 6.40 -17.64 -12.03
C ALA A 40 6.88 -18.83 -12.87
N GLY A 41 6.23 -19.07 -14.01
CA GLY A 41 6.64 -20.11 -14.96
C GLY A 41 8.00 -19.83 -15.59
N ARG A 42 8.22 -18.61 -16.11
CA ARG A 42 9.49 -18.22 -16.77
C ARG A 42 10.70 -18.29 -15.84
N ARG A 43 10.54 -17.88 -14.58
CA ARG A 43 11.60 -17.91 -13.56
C ARG A 43 11.73 -19.27 -12.86
N GLN A 44 10.87 -20.23 -13.23
CA GLN A 44 10.79 -21.56 -12.63
C GLN A 44 10.64 -21.48 -11.10
N ALA A 45 9.63 -20.73 -10.65
CA ALA A 45 9.26 -20.72 -9.24
C ALA A 45 8.79 -22.11 -8.83
N ASP A 46 9.28 -22.60 -7.69
CA ASP A 46 8.87 -23.88 -7.12
C ASP A 46 7.50 -23.76 -6.41
N LEU A 47 7.23 -22.58 -5.85
CA LEU A 47 6.07 -22.31 -5.00
C LEU A 47 5.50 -20.89 -5.24
N LEU A 48 4.18 -20.80 -5.32
CA LEU A 48 3.39 -19.56 -5.30
C LEU A 48 2.52 -19.53 -4.05
N LEU A 49 2.72 -18.53 -3.21
CA LEU A 49 1.95 -18.29 -1.98
C LEU A 49 0.97 -17.14 -2.22
N ILE A 50 -0.30 -17.33 -1.85
CA ILE A 50 -1.34 -16.29 -1.89
C ILE A 50 -1.94 -16.13 -0.48
N ALA A 51 -1.51 -15.09 0.22
CA ALA A 51 -1.82 -14.83 1.63
C ALA A 51 -3.13 -14.07 1.83
N GLY A 52 -4.20 -14.50 1.17
CA GLY A 52 -5.54 -13.91 1.31
C GLY A 52 -5.82 -12.76 0.35
N ASP A 53 -7.08 -12.34 0.32
CA ASP A 53 -7.63 -11.25 -0.50
C ASP A 53 -7.22 -11.32 -1.98
N LEU A 54 -7.36 -12.51 -2.57
CA LEU A 54 -7.16 -12.69 -4.00
C LEU A 54 -8.23 -11.94 -4.79
N PHE A 55 -9.46 -11.88 -4.27
CA PHE A 55 -10.56 -11.14 -4.86
C PHE A 55 -11.00 -9.99 -3.95
N HIS A 56 -11.46 -8.90 -4.57
CA HIS A 56 -11.92 -7.72 -3.83
C HIS A 56 -13.20 -7.95 -3.00
N GLY A 57 -13.90 -9.03 -3.30
CA GLY A 57 -15.06 -9.50 -2.57
C GLY A 57 -15.31 -10.97 -2.87
N GLN A 58 -16.56 -11.43 -2.68
CA GLN A 58 -16.92 -12.82 -2.93
C GLN A 58 -16.70 -13.19 -4.41
N PRO A 59 -15.87 -14.21 -4.71
CA PRO A 59 -15.52 -14.52 -6.08
C PRO A 59 -16.71 -15.12 -6.84
N LEU A 60 -16.79 -14.78 -8.13
CA LEU A 60 -17.69 -15.43 -9.06
C LEU A 60 -17.06 -16.71 -9.60
N LEU A 61 -17.89 -17.70 -9.93
CA LEU A 61 -17.42 -18.97 -10.51
C LEU A 61 -16.57 -18.77 -11.77
N ARG A 62 -16.89 -17.77 -12.60
CA ARG A 62 -16.11 -17.45 -13.80
C ARG A 62 -14.70 -16.98 -13.48
N GLU A 63 -14.54 -16.22 -12.40
CA GLU A 63 -13.25 -15.68 -11.96
C GLU A 63 -12.38 -16.80 -11.38
N LEU A 64 -12.98 -17.70 -10.59
CA LEU A 64 -12.30 -18.90 -10.11
C LEU A 64 -11.83 -19.80 -11.27
N LYS A 65 -12.66 -19.97 -12.31
CA LYS A 65 -12.25 -20.73 -13.52
C LYS A 65 -11.06 -20.10 -14.21
N GLU A 66 -11.05 -18.77 -14.35
CA GLU A 66 -9.95 -18.04 -14.98
C GLU A 66 -8.66 -18.16 -14.16
N VAL A 67 -8.72 -17.92 -12.85
CA VAL A 67 -7.57 -18.07 -11.95
C VAL A 67 -7.06 -19.51 -11.94
N ASN A 68 -7.93 -20.51 -11.87
CA ASN A 68 -7.53 -21.91 -11.89
C ASN A 68 -6.88 -22.30 -13.22
N TYR A 69 -7.34 -21.73 -14.34
CA TYR A 69 -6.67 -21.89 -15.63
C TYR A 69 -5.27 -21.28 -15.60
N LEU A 70 -5.08 -20.07 -15.07
CA LEU A 70 -3.76 -19.45 -14.94
C LEU A 70 -2.81 -20.34 -14.12
N PHE A 71 -3.25 -20.85 -12.98
CA PHE A 71 -2.45 -21.79 -12.17
C PHE A 71 -2.13 -23.10 -12.91
N SER A 72 -2.99 -23.55 -13.83
CA SER A 72 -2.71 -24.75 -14.65
C SER A 72 -1.56 -24.56 -15.63
N THR A 73 -1.25 -23.31 -16.01
CA THR A 73 -0.15 -23.00 -16.95
C THR A 73 1.23 -23.10 -16.31
N ILE A 74 1.29 -23.13 -14.97
CA ILE A 74 2.51 -23.26 -14.16
C ILE A 74 2.52 -24.60 -13.40
N GLN A 75 2.33 -25.70 -14.12
CA GLN A 75 2.18 -27.04 -13.53
C GLN A 75 3.35 -27.54 -12.67
N ASP A 76 4.55 -26.99 -12.87
CA ASP A 76 5.75 -27.31 -12.09
C ASP A 76 5.90 -26.41 -10.85
N THR A 77 4.96 -25.49 -10.62
CA THR A 77 4.87 -24.61 -9.45
C THR A 77 3.71 -25.08 -8.57
N GLU A 78 4.01 -25.37 -7.30
CA GLU A 78 2.96 -25.61 -6.31
C GLU A 78 2.31 -24.26 -5.95
N VAL A 79 0.98 -24.20 -5.85
CA VAL A 79 0.24 -22.99 -5.46
C VAL A 79 -0.44 -23.25 -4.13
N VAL A 80 -0.17 -22.46 -3.12
CA VAL A 80 -0.85 -22.54 -1.82
C VAL A 80 -1.56 -21.22 -1.53
N LEU A 81 -2.84 -21.28 -1.23
CA LEU A 81 -3.66 -20.11 -0.96
C LEU A 81 -4.54 -20.27 0.29
N ILE A 82 -4.86 -19.13 0.90
CA ILE A 82 -5.88 -18.94 1.94
C ILE A 82 -6.86 -17.85 1.48
N ALA A 83 -8.07 -17.82 2.03
CA ALA A 83 -8.99 -16.70 1.87
C ALA A 83 -8.72 -15.63 2.95
N GLY A 84 -8.78 -14.37 2.56
CA GLY A 84 -8.65 -13.20 3.44
C GLY A 84 -10.02 -12.67 3.88
N ASN A 85 -10.03 -11.47 4.47
CA ASN A 85 -11.24 -10.88 5.05
C ASN A 85 -12.22 -10.36 3.98
N HIS A 86 -11.81 -10.08 2.75
CA HIS A 86 -12.70 -9.66 1.67
C HIS A 86 -13.36 -10.83 0.95
N ASP A 87 -12.58 -11.88 0.66
CA ASP A 87 -13.00 -13.07 -0.07
C ASP A 87 -13.27 -14.28 0.83
N TYR A 88 -13.50 -14.03 2.12
CA TYR A 88 -13.76 -15.04 3.16
C TYR A 88 -14.79 -16.11 2.77
N LEU A 89 -14.69 -17.27 3.42
CA LEU A 89 -15.51 -18.46 3.17
C LEU A 89 -16.94 -18.35 3.72
N ARG A 90 -17.73 -17.44 3.14
CA ARG A 90 -19.15 -17.31 3.45
C ARG A 90 -19.91 -18.58 3.08
N LYS A 91 -20.97 -18.90 3.84
CA LYS A 91 -21.97 -19.92 3.45
C LYS A 91 -22.48 -19.60 2.03
N ASN A 92 -22.20 -20.48 1.07
CA ASN A 92 -22.48 -20.37 -0.37
C ASN A 92 -21.48 -19.53 -1.20
N SER A 93 -20.29 -19.24 -0.68
CA SER A 93 -19.19 -18.72 -1.51
C SER A 93 -18.85 -19.71 -2.62
N ALA A 94 -18.50 -19.21 -3.81
CA ALA A 94 -18.06 -20.06 -4.93
C ALA A 94 -16.82 -20.90 -4.55
N TYR A 95 -16.01 -20.42 -3.59
CA TYR A 95 -14.87 -21.16 -3.05
C TYR A 95 -15.21 -22.52 -2.44
N CYS A 96 -16.40 -22.67 -1.83
CA CYS A 96 -16.76 -23.87 -1.08
C CYS A 96 -16.76 -25.10 -1.98
N ASP A 97 -17.46 -25.03 -3.10
CA ASP A 97 -17.69 -26.17 -4.01
C ASP A 97 -16.69 -26.24 -5.17
N PHE A 98 -15.81 -25.23 -5.31
CA PHE A 98 -14.85 -25.19 -6.39
C PHE A 98 -13.73 -26.24 -6.22
N VAL A 99 -13.51 -27.01 -7.29
CA VAL A 99 -12.44 -28.01 -7.39
C VAL A 99 -11.27 -27.39 -8.17
N TRP A 100 -10.14 -27.23 -7.49
CA TRP A 100 -8.93 -26.68 -8.07
C TRP A 100 -8.09 -27.74 -8.82
N ASN A 101 -7.19 -27.27 -9.68
CA ASN A 101 -6.21 -28.13 -10.33
C ASN A 101 -5.24 -28.76 -9.33
N LYS A 102 -4.59 -29.86 -9.73
CA LYS A 102 -3.76 -30.71 -8.86
C LYS A 102 -2.60 -29.98 -8.16
N ASN A 103 -2.08 -28.92 -8.76
CA ASN A 103 -0.96 -28.14 -8.22
C ASN A 103 -1.43 -27.04 -7.25
N VAL A 104 -2.73 -26.95 -6.97
CA VAL A 104 -3.32 -25.90 -6.15
C VAL A 104 -3.82 -26.49 -4.83
N HIS A 105 -3.31 -25.95 -3.74
CA HIS A 105 -3.56 -26.37 -2.36
C HIS A 105 -4.26 -25.23 -1.62
N PHE A 106 -5.59 -25.27 -1.60
CA PHE A 106 -6.38 -24.27 -0.88
C PHE A 106 -6.64 -24.73 0.57
N LEU A 107 -6.10 -24.00 1.55
CA LEU A 107 -6.32 -24.22 2.97
C LEU A 107 -7.69 -23.65 3.41
N LYS A 108 -8.77 -24.36 3.04
CA LYS A 108 -10.19 -23.96 3.18
C LYS A 108 -10.79 -23.97 4.60
N LYS A 109 -10.04 -24.27 5.67
CA LYS A 109 -10.58 -24.33 7.04
C LYS A 109 -10.22 -23.09 7.83
N THR A 110 -11.05 -22.79 8.84
CA THR A 110 -10.84 -21.70 9.81
C THR A 110 -9.89 -22.09 10.95
N SER A 111 -9.61 -23.39 11.09
CA SER A 111 -8.55 -23.92 11.94
C SER A 111 -7.27 -24.14 11.14
N MET A 112 -6.12 -24.03 11.82
CA MET A 112 -4.80 -24.23 11.23
C MET A 112 -4.75 -25.55 10.46
N GLN A 113 -4.45 -25.46 9.16
CA GLN A 113 -4.15 -26.57 8.29
C GLN A 113 -2.67 -26.58 7.93
N ARG A 114 -2.20 -27.73 7.44
CA ARG A 114 -0.87 -27.90 6.88
C ARG A 114 -0.98 -28.63 5.56
N VAL A 115 -0.22 -28.17 4.57
CA VAL A 115 0.10 -28.93 3.36
C VAL A 115 1.59 -29.26 3.35
N GLU A 116 1.91 -30.49 2.99
CA GLU A 116 3.28 -30.95 2.75
C GLU A 116 3.54 -30.96 1.24
N LEU A 117 4.62 -30.30 0.83
CA LEU A 117 5.09 -30.22 -0.55
C LEU A 117 6.41 -30.99 -0.66
N SER A 118 6.32 -32.32 -0.64
CA SER A 118 7.50 -33.19 -0.47
C SER A 118 8.56 -33.01 -1.56
N ARG A 119 8.17 -32.66 -2.81
CA ARG A 119 9.09 -32.42 -3.93
C ARG A 119 10.10 -31.30 -3.65
N ILE A 120 9.70 -30.32 -2.83
CA ILE A 120 10.49 -29.13 -2.54
C ILE A 120 10.88 -29.05 -1.05
N HIS A 121 10.63 -30.13 -0.29
CA HIS A 121 10.90 -30.24 1.15
C HIS A 121 10.34 -29.08 1.98
N THR A 122 9.08 -28.72 1.71
CA THR A 122 8.42 -27.54 2.31
C THR A 122 7.08 -27.89 2.94
N TYR A 123 6.78 -27.27 4.06
CA TYR A 123 5.50 -27.35 4.76
C TYR A 123 4.87 -25.97 4.84
N VAL A 124 3.63 -25.81 4.37
CA VAL A 124 2.90 -24.54 4.45
C VAL A 124 1.73 -24.69 5.40
N TYR A 125 1.65 -23.79 6.37
CA TYR A 125 0.66 -23.73 7.43
C TYR A 125 -0.23 -22.53 7.21
N GLY A 126 -1.53 -22.64 7.44
CA GLY A 126 -2.44 -21.52 7.30
C GLY A 126 -3.89 -21.90 7.52
N PHE A 127 -4.74 -20.90 7.56
CA PHE A 127 -6.19 -21.04 7.64
C PHE A 127 -6.85 -19.86 6.91
N SER A 128 -8.11 -20.06 6.51
CA SER A 128 -8.92 -19.07 5.81
C SER A 128 -9.88 -18.35 6.74
N TYR A 129 -10.20 -17.10 6.43
CA TYR A 129 -11.26 -16.34 7.09
C TYR A 129 -12.64 -16.92 6.73
N ASP A 130 -13.59 -16.85 7.68
CA ASP A 130 -15.02 -17.18 7.50
C ASP A 130 -15.96 -15.99 7.80
N CYS A 131 -15.40 -14.88 8.24
CA CYS A 131 -16.07 -13.61 8.42
C CYS A 131 -15.10 -12.47 8.12
N GLN A 132 -15.63 -11.25 7.99
CA GLN A 132 -14.83 -10.08 7.62
C GLN A 132 -13.92 -9.57 8.76
N GLN A 133 -14.25 -9.85 10.01
CA GLN A 133 -13.49 -9.35 11.17
C GLN A 133 -13.27 -10.47 12.18
N ILE A 134 -12.02 -10.61 12.61
CA ILE A 134 -11.57 -11.59 13.60
C ILE A 134 -10.66 -10.83 14.56
N THR A 135 -11.11 -10.55 15.77
CA THR A 135 -10.33 -9.77 16.76
C THR A 135 -9.44 -10.65 17.64
N GLU A 136 -9.52 -11.98 17.51
CA GLU A 136 -8.69 -12.91 18.26
C GLU A 136 -7.29 -13.07 17.65
N GLU A 137 -6.25 -13.17 18.49
CA GLU A 137 -4.86 -13.41 18.10
C GLU A 137 -4.60 -14.87 17.67
N ARG A 138 -5.23 -15.32 16.58
CA ARG A 138 -5.21 -16.73 16.17
C ARG A 138 -3.82 -17.27 15.83
N TYR A 139 -2.89 -16.41 15.42
CA TYR A 139 -1.51 -16.82 15.12
C TYR A 139 -0.61 -16.95 16.36
N ALA A 140 -1.03 -16.48 17.54
CA ALA A 140 -0.19 -16.51 18.75
C ALA A 140 0.22 -17.93 19.20
N LYS A 141 -0.54 -18.95 18.78
CA LYS A 141 -0.29 -20.37 19.08
C LYS A 141 0.27 -21.14 17.87
N ALA A 142 0.58 -20.47 16.77
CA ALA A 142 1.11 -21.12 15.59
C ALA A 142 2.56 -21.58 15.84
N ILE A 143 2.82 -22.87 15.66
CA ILE A 143 4.13 -23.49 15.80
C ILE A 143 4.28 -24.47 14.63
N PRO A 144 5.42 -24.48 13.91
CA PRO A 144 5.66 -25.46 12.87
C PRO A 144 5.82 -26.88 13.45
N GLY A 145 5.82 -27.85 12.55
CA GLY A 145 6.18 -29.22 12.87
C GLY A 145 7.66 -29.37 13.22
N GLN A 146 8.10 -30.58 13.51
CA GLN A 146 9.49 -30.91 13.86
C GLN A 146 10.22 -31.63 12.72
N GLU A 147 9.54 -31.86 11.60
CA GLU A 147 10.11 -32.47 10.41
C GLU A 147 11.23 -31.60 9.82
N GLU A 148 12.21 -32.23 9.17
CA GLU A 148 13.24 -31.49 8.45
C GLU A 148 12.66 -30.87 7.18
N GLY A 149 12.82 -29.56 7.00
CA GLY A 149 12.34 -28.87 5.82
C GLY A 149 12.22 -27.36 6.02
N PHE A 150 11.63 -26.71 5.02
CA PHE A 150 11.31 -25.29 5.08
C PHE A 150 9.87 -25.11 5.56
N HIS A 151 9.65 -24.36 6.64
CA HIS A 151 8.33 -24.18 7.23
C HIS A 151 7.83 -22.76 7.00
N ILE A 152 6.68 -22.64 6.33
CA ILE A 152 6.08 -21.34 5.98
C ILE A 152 4.75 -21.20 6.70
N LEU A 153 4.59 -20.12 7.45
CA LEU A 153 3.26 -19.68 7.89
C LEU A 153 2.69 -18.73 6.82
N LEU A 154 1.59 -19.14 6.19
CA LEU A 154 0.77 -18.33 5.30
C LEU A 154 -0.37 -17.72 6.11
N ALA A 155 -0.35 -16.40 6.27
CA ALA A 155 -1.20 -15.69 7.21
C ALA A 155 -1.75 -14.39 6.61
N HIS A 156 -2.94 -14.01 7.05
CA HIS A 156 -3.63 -12.80 6.62
C HIS A 156 -4.11 -12.07 7.87
N GLY A 157 -3.76 -10.81 8.04
CA GLY A 157 -4.07 -10.02 9.22
C GLY A 157 -2.89 -9.21 9.75
N GLY A 158 -3.08 -8.48 10.85
CA GLY A 158 -2.04 -7.64 11.44
C GLY A 158 -2.54 -6.44 12.24
N ASP A 159 -3.83 -6.13 12.17
CA ASP A 159 -4.45 -5.03 12.91
C ASP A 159 -5.44 -5.51 13.98
N GLY A 160 -6.01 -4.57 14.74
CA GLY A 160 -6.92 -4.85 15.85
C GLY A 160 -8.25 -5.52 15.47
N GLN A 161 -8.69 -5.39 14.22
CA GLN A 161 -9.95 -5.93 13.70
C GLN A 161 -9.76 -7.17 12.82
N HIS A 162 -8.54 -7.38 12.32
CA HIS A 162 -8.18 -8.42 11.37
C HIS A 162 -6.96 -9.17 11.88
N ILE A 163 -7.19 -10.07 12.84
CA ILE A 163 -6.24 -10.94 13.54
C ILE A 163 -5.00 -10.17 14.00
N PRO A 164 -4.99 -9.66 15.24
CA PRO A 164 -3.81 -8.97 15.76
C PRO A 164 -2.61 -9.93 15.81
N ILE A 165 -1.45 -9.47 15.35
CA ILE A 165 -0.23 -10.29 15.27
C ILE A 165 0.79 -9.85 16.32
N GLN A 166 1.16 -10.80 17.19
CA GLN A 166 2.28 -10.67 18.10
C GLN A 166 3.61 -10.97 17.39
N TYR A 167 4.12 -10.00 16.62
CA TYR A 167 5.31 -10.18 15.78
C TYR A 167 6.52 -10.75 16.53
N GLY A 168 6.73 -10.36 17.80
CA GLY A 168 7.85 -10.86 18.60
C GLY A 168 7.73 -12.34 18.97
N ALA A 169 6.52 -12.83 19.24
CA ALA A 169 6.26 -14.25 19.50
C ALA A 169 6.36 -15.06 18.21
N LEU A 170 5.80 -14.54 17.11
CA LEU A 170 5.84 -15.21 15.81
C LEU A 170 7.26 -15.33 15.25
N ALA A 171 8.10 -14.31 15.46
CA ALA A 171 9.53 -14.35 15.12
C ALA A 171 10.34 -15.39 15.90
N GLN A 172 9.78 -15.96 16.98
CA GLN A 172 10.39 -17.00 17.82
C GLN A 172 9.69 -18.35 17.69
N ALA A 173 8.58 -18.42 16.94
CA ALA A 173 7.78 -19.63 16.80
C ALA A 173 8.50 -20.75 16.04
N GLY A 174 9.55 -20.44 15.29
CA GLY A 174 10.40 -21.41 14.60
C GLY A 174 10.08 -21.62 13.11
N PHE A 175 9.17 -20.84 12.53
CA PHE A 175 8.95 -20.85 11.08
C PHE A 175 10.21 -20.34 10.35
N SER A 176 10.48 -20.88 9.17
CA SER A 176 11.54 -20.40 8.28
C SER A 176 11.14 -19.08 7.61
N TYR A 177 9.85 -18.94 7.29
CA TYR A 177 9.29 -17.74 6.69
C TYR A 177 7.82 -17.53 7.13
N VAL A 178 7.41 -16.27 7.28
CA VAL A 178 6.01 -15.88 7.45
C VAL A 178 5.59 -14.99 6.28
N ALA A 179 4.69 -15.51 5.46
CA ALA A 179 4.06 -14.82 4.33
C ALA A 179 2.76 -14.17 4.82
N LEU A 180 2.77 -12.84 4.97
CA LEU A 180 1.66 -12.05 5.49
C LEU A 180 0.91 -11.32 4.35
N GLY A 181 -0.43 -11.28 4.46
CA GLY A 181 -1.33 -10.39 3.71
C GLY A 181 -2.17 -9.52 4.65
N HIS A 182 -3.06 -8.69 4.09
CA HIS A 182 -3.95 -7.69 4.72
C HIS A 182 -3.40 -6.26 4.71
N ILE A 183 -2.10 -6.08 4.95
CA ILE A 183 -1.48 -4.74 4.89
C ILE A 183 -1.01 -4.49 3.47
N HIS A 184 -1.66 -3.55 2.78
CA HIS A 184 -1.43 -3.27 1.36
C HIS A 184 -0.07 -2.62 1.06
N GLN A 185 0.59 -1.99 2.04
CA GLN A 185 1.95 -1.48 1.84
C GLN A 185 2.96 -2.64 1.89
N PRO A 186 3.75 -2.87 0.83
CA PRO A 186 4.78 -3.90 0.86
C PRO A 186 5.85 -3.61 1.91
N GLN A 187 6.18 -4.62 2.73
CA GLN A 187 7.19 -4.48 3.78
C GLN A 187 7.86 -5.81 4.10
N ILE A 188 9.20 -5.82 4.08
CA ILE A 188 10.00 -6.94 4.58
C ILE A 188 10.36 -6.66 6.03
N LEU A 189 9.74 -7.40 6.94
CA LEU A 189 9.92 -7.29 8.38
C LEU A 189 11.14 -8.11 8.81
N SER A 190 12.32 -7.56 8.64
CA SER A 190 13.57 -8.16 9.13
C SER A 190 13.72 -7.90 10.63
N ARG A 191 13.06 -8.70 11.48
CA ARG A 191 13.08 -8.45 12.95
C ARG A 191 13.82 -9.45 13.84
N THR A 192 14.28 -10.60 13.36
CA THR A 192 15.22 -11.45 14.11
C THR A 192 16.04 -12.29 13.13
N GLN A 193 17.26 -12.69 13.51
CA GLN A 193 18.14 -13.49 12.64
C GLN A 193 17.61 -14.91 12.32
N LYS A 194 16.41 -15.30 12.79
CA LYS A 194 15.90 -16.69 12.68
C LYS A 194 14.66 -16.87 11.80
N THR A 195 13.72 -15.93 11.81
CA THR A 195 12.48 -16.03 11.01
C THR A 195 12.28 -14.74 10.23
N ALA A 196 12.30 -14.84 8.90
CA ALA A 196 11.93 -13.72 8.05
C ALA A 196 10.40 -13.61 7.95
N MET A 197 9.89 -12.39 7.91
CA MET A 197 8.47 -12.12 7.72
C MET A 197 8.32 -11.01 6.69
N ALA A 198 7.30 -11.05 5.86
CA ALA A 198 7.00 -9.95 4.96
C ALA A 198 5.50 -9.85 4.72
N TYR A 199 5.01 -8.62 4.59
CA TYR A 199 3.77 -8.35 3.87
C TYR A 199 4.13 -8.11 2.41
N SER A 200 3.52 -8.85 1.48
CA SER A 200 3.74 -8.57 0.06
C SER A 200 3.16 -7.23 -0.37
N GLY A 201 2.15 -6.75 0.37
CA GLY A 201 1.31 -5.65 -0.05
C GLY A 201 0.39 -6.05 -1.21
N SER A 202 -0.40 -5.08 -1.65
CA SER A 202 -1.25 -5.21 -2.83
C SER A 202 -0.40 -5.25 -4.10
N LEU A 203 -0.88 -6.02 -5.09
CA LEU A 203 -0.17 -6.19 -6.36
C LEU A 203 -0.15 -4.90 -7.19
N GLU A 204 -1.29 -4.21 -7.20
CA GLU A 204 -1.50 -2.87 -7.74
C GLU A 204 -2.05 -2.01 -6.61
N PRO A 205 -1.73 -0.71 -6.53
CA PRO A 205 -2.29 0.13 -5.50
C PRO A 205 -3.79 0.32 -5.72
N ILE A 206 -4.58 0.00 -4.69
CA ILE A 206 -6.05 0.03 -4.73
C ILE A 206 -6.59 1.36 -4.21
N GLU A 207 -6.01 1.86 -3.11
CA GLU A 207 -6.37 3.12 -2.48
C GLU A 207 -5.30 4.20 -2.67
N LYS A 208 -5.71 5.46 -2.66
CA LYS A 208 -4.82 6.62 -2.87
C LYS A 208 -3.69 6.79 -1.85
N HIS A 209 -3.75 6.08 -0.73
CA HIS A 209 -2.75 6.14 0.34
C HIS A 209 -1.70 5.02 0.23
N GLU A 210 -1.90 4.09 -0.71
CA GLU A 210 -0.94 3.03 -1.07
C GLU A 210 0.13 3.62 -1.98
N GLU A 211 1.04 4.40 -1.39
CA GLU A 211 2.10 5.10 -2.10
C GLU A 211 3.32 4.22 -2.37
N GLY A 212 4.03 4.54 -3.46
CA GLY A 212 5.29 3.92 -3.82
C GLY A 212 5.14 2.62 -4.62
N LYS A 213 6.09 1.70 -4.44
CA LYS A 213 6.22 0.51 -5.29
C LYS A 213 5.31 -0.61 -4.82
N HIS A 214 4.54 -1.16 -5.74
CA HIS A 214 3.67 -2.32 -5.55
C HIS A 214 4.08 -3.48 -6.47
N GLY A 215 3.79 -4.72 -6.04
CA GLY A 215 4.23 -5.90 -6.75
C GLY A 215 4.12 -7.18 -5.93
N TYR A 216 5.18 -7.99 -5.93
CA TYR A 216 5.22 -9.26 -5.20
C TYR A 216 6.58 -9.48 -4.55
N ILE A 217 6.62 -10.33 -3.53
CA ILE A 217 7.89 -10.75 -2.92
C ILE A 217 8.42 -11.96 -3.69
N TRP A 218 9.65 -11.84 -4.19
CA TRP A 218 10.42 -12.98 -4.68
C TRP A 218 11.32 -13.49 -3.55
N GLY A 219 11.27 -14.79 -3.31
CA GLY A 219 12.05 -15.46 -2.28
C GLY A 219 12.93 -16.55 -2.85
N GLU A 220 14.18 -16.60 -2.39
CA GLU A 220 15.11 -17.69 -2.71
C GLU A 220 15.68 -18.28 -1.42
N TRP A 221 15.36 -19.54 -1.16
CA TRP A 221 15.96 -20.36 -0.11
C TRP A 221 17.01 -21.29 -0.70
N LYS A 222 18.27 -21.06 -0.34
CA LYS A 222 19.42 -21.85 -0.79
C LYS A 222 20.52 -21.82 0.27
N ASP A 223 21.19 -22.95 0.49
CA ASP A 223 22.35 -23.07 1.40
C ASP A 223 22.06 -22.50 2.81
N GLN A 224 20.88 -22.80 3.36
CA GLN A 224 20.40 -22.30 4.66
C GLN A 224 20.25 -20.76 4.76
N SER A 225 20.23 -20.08 3.62
CA SER A 225 20.03 -18.63 3.53
C SER A 225 18.75 -18.32 2.78
N LEU A 226 17.91 -17.45 3.37
CA LEU A 226 16.73 -16.90 2.72
C LEU A 226 17.03 -15.49 2.24
N LYS A 227 16.86 -15.26 0.95
CA LYS A 227 16.86 -13.92 0.34
C LYS A 227 15.44 -13.56 -0.06
N LEU A 228 15.04 -12.33 0.25
CA LEU A 228 13.75 -11.77 -0.12
C LEU A 228 13.98 -10.45 -0.86
N GLU A 229 13.26 -10.24 -1.95
CA GLU A 229 13.25 -8.98 -2.69
C GLU A 229 11.80 -8.61 -3.06
N LEU A 230 11.48 -7.32 -3.01
CA LEU A 230 10.26 -6.80 -3.60
C LEU A 230 10.49 -6.61 -5.10
N VAL A 231 9.76 -7.35 -5.93
CA VAL A 231 9.76 -7.17 -7.38
C VAL A 231 8.58 -6.28 -7.74
N ALA A 232 8.87 -5.06 -8.18
CA ALA A 232 7.86 -4.13 -8.65
C ALA A 232 7.15 -4.71 -9.89
N ALA A 233 5.82 -4.72 -9.87
CA ALA A 233 5.00 -5.26 -10.94
C ALA A 233 3.81 -4.36 -11.28
N ALA A 234 3.41 -3.45 -10.37
CA ALA A 234 2.33 -2.53 -10.61
C ALA A 234 2.59 -1.65 -11.83
N ARG A 235 1.54 -1.39 -12.60
CA ARG A 235 1.58 -0.53 -13.78
C ARG A 235 1.65 0.94 -13.44
N ARG A 236 1.14 1.32 -12.28
CA ARG A 236 1.03 2.70 -11.82
C ARG A 236 1.28 2.77 -10.33
N ALA A 237 1.72 3.94 -9.87
CA ALA A 237 1.91 4.26 -8.46
C ALA A 237 1.08 5.48 -8.07
N TYR A 238 0.72 5.57 -6.78
CA TYR A 238 0.47 6.87 -6.16
C TYR A 238 1.80 7.44 -5.66
N GLU A 239 2.06 8.70 -5.99
CA GLU A 239 3.30 9.38 -5.61
C GLU A 239 3.01 10.78 -5.07
N THR A 240 3.79 11.18 -4.07
CA THR A 240 3.81 12.57 -3.59
C THR A 240 4.91 13.36 -4.29
N LEU A 241 4.53 14.41 -5.02
CA LEU A 241 5.46 15.37 -5.60
C LEU A 241 5.52 16.64 -4.76
N THR A 242 6.69 16.94 -4.20
CA THR A 242 6.93 18.19 -3.49
C THR A 242 7.42 19.25 -4.46
N PHE A 243 6.73 20.40 -4.46
CA PHE A 243 7.06 21.55 -5.29
C PHE A 243 7.36 22.77 -4.43
N PRO A 244 8.59 23.34 -4.51
CA PRO A 244 8.95 24.53 -3.77
C PRO A 244 8.26 25.77 -4.35
N ILE A 245 7.63 26.58 -3.49
CA ILE A 245 7.03 27.87 -3.80
C ILE A 245 7.96 28.98 -3.29
N GLN A 246 8.14 29.99 -4.12
CA GLN A 246 8.84 31.23 -3.79
C GLN A 246 7.86 32.41 -3.89
N PRO A 247 8.08 33.51 -3.13
CA PRO A 247 7.09 34.58 -2.99
C PRO A 247 6.63 35.21 -4.31
N ASN A 248 7.53 35.29 -5.28
CA ASN A 248 7.31 35.94 -6.57
C ASN A 248 6.77 34.99 -7.66
N MET A 249 6.52 33.73 -7.36
CA MET A 249 6.08 32.76 -8.38
C MET A 249 4.63 33.01 -8.80
N GLY A 250 4.40 33.14 -10.10
CA GLY A 250 3.05 33.26 -10.65
C GLY A 250 2.32 31.92 -10.71
N GLN A 251 0.98 31.96 -10.76
CA GLN A 251 0.14 30.75 -10.91
C GLN A 251 0.56 29.88 -12.12
N TYR A 252 0.88 30.52 -13.26
CA TYR A 252 1.30 29.81 -14.47
C TYR A 252 2.70 29.19 -14.35
N GLU A 253 3.60 29.82 -13.59
CA GLU A 253 4.93 29.29 -13.32
C GLU A 253 4.85 28.03 -12.44
N ILE A 254 4.00 28.06 -11.41
CA ILE A 254 3.71 26.90 -10.55
C ILE A 254 3.14 25.75 -11.39
N GLU A 255 2.18 26.03 -12.29
CA GLU A 255 1.61 25.03 -13.18
C GLU A 255 2.65 24.38 -14.09
N ASN A 256 3.47 25.19 -14.77
CA ASN A 256 4.51 24.66 -15.65
C ASN A 256 5.53 23.80 -14.89
N GLY A 257 5.97 24.27 -13.71
CA GLY A 257 6.91 23.51 -12.89
C GLY A 257 6.34 22.18 -12.40
N LEU A 258 5.07 22.16 -11.99
CA LEU A 258 4.38 20.92 -11.59
C LEU A 258 4.15 19.98 -12.78
N GLN A 259 3.77 20.52 -13.94
CA GLN A 259 3.62 19.75 -15.17
C GLN A 259 4.93 19.07 -15.56
N GLU A 260 6.06 19.79 -15.52
CA GLU A 260 7.38 19.20 -15.77
C GLU A 260 7.76 18.11 -14.76
N LEU A 261 7.38 18.26 -13.49
CA LEU A 261 7.63 17.23 -12.47
C LEU A 261 6.79 15.97 -12.72
N ILE A 262 5.52 16.14 -13.12
CA ILE A 262 4.63 15.04 -13.50
C ILE A 262 5.19 14.29 -14.70
N GLU A 263 5.59 15.01 -15.75
CA GLU A 263 6.19 14.41 -16.97
C GLU A 263 7.46 13.62 -16.65
N LYS A 264 8.35 14.17 -15.80
CA LYS A 264 9.58 13.48 -15.36
C LYS A 264 9.31 12.25 -14.50
N SER A 265 8.17 12.19 -13.81
CA SER A 265 7.82 11.13 -12.86
C SER A 265 6.88 10.07 -13.49
N GLY A 266 6.48 10.24 -14.75
CA GLY A 266 5.61 9.33 -15.50
C GLY A 266 4.14 9.73 -15.48
N GLU A 267 3.63 10.26 -16.60
CA GLU A 267 2.25 10.73 -16.75
C GLU A 267 1.18 9.64 -16.46
N GLU A 268 1.59 8.37 -16.45
CA GLU A 268 0.73 7.27 -16.09
C GLU A 268 0.42 7.16 -14.59
N ASN A 269 1.24 7.74 -13.71
CA ASN A 269 1.06 7.66 -12.27
C ASN A 269 -0.01 8.62 -11.76
N MET A 270 -0.35 8.50 -10.48
CA MET A 270 -1.31 9.34 -9.79
C MET A 270 -0.60 10.17 -8.71
N TYR A 271 -0.90 11.45 -8.63
CA TYR A 271 -0.08 12.38 -7.86
C TYR A 271 -0.81 13.10 -6.74
N HIS A 272 -0.18 13.13 -5.56
CA HIS A 272 -0.43 14.11 -4.52
C HIS A 272 0.57 15.25 -4.67
N LEU A 273 0.10 16.48 -4.86
CA LEU A 273 0.97 17.64 -4.99
C LEU A 273 1.15 18.32 -3.64
N SER A 274 2.37 18.37 -3.11
CA SER A 274 2.73 19.08 -1.87
C SER A 274 3.43 20.39 -2.22
N LEU A 275 2.75 21.51 -2.05
CA LEU A 275 3.33 22.85 -2.24
C LEU A 275 3.98 23.29 -0.92
N GLU A 276 5.29 23.53 -0.93
CA GLU A 276 6.08 23.82 0.27
C GLU A 276 6.93 25.07 0.07
N GLY A 277 7.20 25.82 1.14
CA GLY A 277 8.00 27.05 1.07
C GLY A 277 7.17 28.31 1.32
N GLU A 278 7.54 29.39 0.65
CA GLU A 278 7.09 30.74 0.97
C GLU A 278 6.25 31.35 -0.15
N LYS A 279 5.14 31.99 0.19
CA LYS A 279 4.29 32.74 -0.75
C LYS A 279 4.15 34.20 -0.35
N GLU A 280 3.90 35.08 -1.30
CA GLU A 280 3.56 36.46 -1.00
C GLU A 280 2.29 36.54 -0.13
N LEU A 281 2.24 37.54 0.75
CA LEU A 281 1.06 37.73 1.58
C LEU A 281 -0.16 38.02 0.70
N GLY A 282 -1.25 37.27 0.91
CA GLY A 282 -2.46 37.39 0.11
C GLY A 282 -2.43 36.61 -1.21
N GLN A 283 -1.28 36.06 -1.61
CA GLN A 283 -1.17 35.21 -2.78
C GLN A 283 -2.06 33.96 -2.63
N ARG A 284 -2.96 33.77 -3.60
CA ARG A 284 -3.83 32.59 -3.67
C ARG A 284 -3.40 31.71 -4.83
N ILE A 285 -3.12 30.45 -4.52
CA ILE A 285 -2.85 29.41 -5.52
C ILE A 285 -4.18 28.75 -5.88
N ASP A 286 -4.56 28.81 -7.16
CA ASP A 286 -5.79 28.19 -7.64
C ASP A 286 -5.60 26.68 -7.80
N LYS A 287 -5.97 25.94 -6.75
CA LYS A 287 -5.90 24.48 -6.75
C LYS A 287 -6.71 23.83 -7.87
N LYS A 288 -7.79 24.46 -8.37
CA LYS A 288 -8.58 23.86 -9.46
C LYS A 288 -7.77 23.72 -10.73
N ARG A 289 -6.89 24.70 -11.01
CA ARG A 289 -5.96 24.65 -12.13
C ARG A 289 -4.90 23.55 -11.92
N LEU A 290 -4.45 23.35 -10.69
CA LEU A 290 -3.51 22.29 -10.37
C LEU A 290 -4.11 20.87 -10.52
N TYR A 291 -5.37 20.68 -10.13
CA TYR A 291 -6.09 19.43 -10.40
C TYR A 291 -6.27 19.13 -11.90
N ALA A 292 -6.16 20.14 -12.77
CA ALA A 292 -6.28 19.98 -14.21
C ALA A 292 -4.96 19.57 -14.90
N LEU A 293 -3.85 19.48 -14.17
CA LEU A 293 -2.51 19.13 -14.70
C LEU A 293 -2.33 17.62 -14.99
N GLY A 294 -3.41 16.84 -14.96
CA GLY A 294 -3.39 15.41 -15.27
C GLY A 294 -4.01 14.56 -14.15
N ARG A 295 -3.30 13.51 -13.73
CA ARG A 295 -3.77 12.52 -12.75
C ARG A 295 -3.51 12.97 -11.31
N VAL A 296 -3.95 14.17 -10.98
CA VAL A 296 -3.75 14.77 -9.66
C VAL A 296 -4.89 14.36 -8.73
N VAL A 297 -4.56 13.64 -7.66
CA VAL A 297 -5.51 13.07 -6.70
C VAL A 297 -5.83 14.04 -5.58
N ASP A 298 -4.80 14.68 -5.01
CA ASP A 298 -4.91 15.70 -3.95
C ASP A 298 -3.85 16.81 -4.14
N VAL A 299 -4.15 18.00 -3.61
CA VAL A 299 -3.22 19.16 -3.55
C VAL A 299 -3.12 19.69 -2.13
N TRP A 300 -1.98 19.48 -1.49
CA TRP A 300 -1.64 19.97 -0.17
C TRP A 300 -0.90 21.29 -0.29
N ASP A 301 -1.49 22.36 0.24
CA ASP A 301 -0.80 23.64 0.38
C ASP A 301 -0.22 23.72 1.79
N ARG A 302 1.11 23.61 1.89
CA ARG A 302 1.90 23.70 3.11
C ARG A 302 2.80 24.94 3.08
N THR A 303 2.49 25.91 2.22
CA THR A 303 3.21 27.19 2.17
C THR A 303 2.90 28.05 3.39
N HIS A 304 3.85 28.91 3.75
CA HIS A 304 3.64 29.99 4.70
C HIS A 304 3.88 31.34 4.03
N ALA A 305 3.37 32.41 4.61
CA ALA A 305 3.59 33.74 4.03
C ALA A 305 5.04 34.20 4.26
N ALA A 306 5.64 34.78 3.22
CA ALA A 306 6.91 35.49 3.29
C ALA A 306 6.67 36.89 3.86
N TYR A 307 6.99 37.07 5.12
CA TYR A 307 7.04 38.39 5.73
C TYR A 307 8.14 38.47 6.78
N ASP A 308 8.71 39.66 6.93
CA ASP A 308 9.52 39.99 8.10
C ASP A 308 8.60 40.54 9.20
N LEU A 309 8.35 39.73 10.23
CA LEU A 309 7.52 40.15 11.37
C LEU A 309 8.11 41.34 12.12
N GLN A 310 9.44 41.49 12.16
CA GLN A 310 10.06 42.64 12.81
C GLN A 310 9.83 43.91 12.01
N GLU A 311 9.97 43.83 10.69
CA GLU A 311 9.68 44.96 9.78
C GLU A 311 8.20 45.34 9.83
N LEU A 312 7.29 44.37 9.66
CA LEU A 312 5.84 44.61 9.74
C LEU A 312 5.44 45.21 11.09
N ARG A 313 6.01 44.71 12.19
CA ARG A 313 5.74 45.26 13.53
C ARG A 313 6.22 46.69 13.67
N ARG A 314 7.44 47.02 13.19
CA ARG A 314 7.97 48.39 13.22
C ARG A 314 7.10 49.31 12.38
N ARG A 315 6.70 48.86 11.19
CA ARG A 315 5.85 49.63 10.27
C ARG A 315 4.46 49.89 10.83
N TYR A 316 3.91 48.94 11.57
CA TYR A 316 2.54 48.99 12.09
C TYR A 316 2.49 49.15 13.61
N GLU A 317 3.54 49.69 14.21
CA GLU A 317 3.62 49.95 15.64
C GLU A 317 2.47 50.85 16.11
N GLY A 318 1.87 50.51 17.25
CA GLY A 318 0.71 51.22 17.79
C GLY A 318 -0.61 51.02 17.05
N THR A 319 -0.65 50.14 16.03
CA THR A 319 -1.89 49.77 15.33
C THR A 319 -2.36 48.36 15.71
N LEU A 320 -3.61 48.02 15.37
CA LEU A 320 -4.15 46.66 15.58
C LEU A 320 -3.26 45.57 14.96
N ILE A 321 -2.64 45.84 13.81
CA ILE A 321 -1.71 44.90 13.16
C ILE A 321 -0.46 44.68 14.00
N GLY A 322 0.11 45.77 14.54
CA GLY A 322 1.30 45.68 15.41
C GLY A 322 1.01 44.95 16.72
N GLU A 323 -0.16 45.19 17.32
CA GLU A 323 -0.63 44.45 18.50
C GLU A 323 -0.88 42.97 18.20
N TYR A 324 -1.49 42.67 17.04
CA TYR A 324 -1.73 41.31 16.58
C TYR A 324 -0.42 40.54 16.40
N ILE A 325 0.57 41.12 15.72
CA ILE A 325 1.91 40.52 15.59
C ILE A 325 2.53 40.25 16.96
N ARG A 326 2.42 41.21 17.89
CA ARG A 326 3.02 41.08 19.23
C ARG A 326 2.43 39.91 20.01
N HIS A 327 1.15 39.59 19.82
CA HIS A 327 0.48 38.47 20.47
C HIS A 327 1.16 37.12 20.19
N PHE A 328 1.67 36.93 18.98
CA PHE A 328 2.34 35.70 18.54
C PHE A 328 3.87 35.73 18.74
N GLN A 329 4.42 36.70 19.48
CA GLN A 329 5.86 36.78 19.76
C GLN A 329 6.23 36.16 21.12
N GLY A 330 7.52 35.84 21.28
CA GLY A 330 8.09 35.44 22.57
C GLY A 330 8.13 33.93 22.84
N HIS A 331 7.67 33.10 21.90
CA HIS A 331 7.76 31.65 21.98
C HIS A 331 7.71 31.02 20.57
N PRO A 332 8.17 29.77 20.39
CA PRO A 332 7.96 29.03 19.15
C PRO A 332 6.46 28.76 18.92
N LEU A 333 5.96 29.04 17.72
CA LEU A 333 4.57 28.84 17.37
C LEU A 333 4.27 27.38 17.01
N SER A 334 3.14 26.87 17.46
CA SER A 334 2.56 25.64 16.91
C SER A 334 2.08 25.84 15.47
N ALA A 335 1.84 24.76 14.74
CA ALA A 335 1.30 24.83 13.36
C ALA A 335 -0.06 25.54 13.28
N THR A 336 -0.88 25.44 14.34
CA THR A 336 -2.17 26.13 14.43
C THR A 336 -1.99 27.62 14.68
N GLU A 337 -1.06 28.00 15.57
CA GLU A 337 -0.77 29.40 15.86
C GLU A 337 -0.10 30.10 14.68
N GLN A 338 0.78 29.41 13.93
CA GLN A 338 1.35 29.94 12.70
C GLN A 338 0.26 30.25 11.67
N LYS A 339 -0.69 29.33 11.47
CA LYS A 339 -1.85 29.56 10.58
C LYS A 339 -2.72 30.72 11.07
N ALA A 340 -2.94 30.81 12.38
CA ALA A 340 -3.70 31.91 12.95
C ALA A 340 -3.03 33.24 12.64
N LEU A 341 -1.72 33.36 12.91
CA LEU A 341 -0.92 34.53 12.59
C LEU A 341 -1.00 34.90 11.11
N ASP A 342 -0.78 33.94 10.21
CA ASP A 342 -0.80 34.16 8.76
C ASP A 342 -2.17 34.67 8.26
N TYR A 343 -3.25 33.97 8.63
CA TYR A 343 -4.60 34.34 8.20
C TYR A 343 -5.07 35.67 8.80
N GLY A 344 -4.74 35.93 10.07
CA GLY A 344 -5.07 37.18 10.73
C GLY A 344 -4.29 38.36 10.14
N LEU A 345 -3.00 38.18 9.87
CA LEU A 345 -2.20 39.20 9.20
C LEU A 345 -2.72 39.50 7.80
N GLN A 346 -3.04 38.47 7.02
CA GLN A 346 -3.65 38.63 5.70
C GLN A 346 -4.94 39.44 5.78
N ALA A 347 -5.88 39.03 6.64
CA ALA A 347 -7.17 39.72 6.78
C ALA A 347 -7.00 41.18 7.21
N LEU A 348 -6.13 41.45 8.18
CA LEU A 348 -5.91 42.80 8.68
C LEU A 348 -5.21 43.71 7.65
N LEU A 349 -4.31 43.15 6.83
CA LEU A 349 -3.61 43.90 5.78
C LEU A 349 -4.52 44.16 4.57
N GLU A 350 -5.42 43.23 4.22
CA GLU A 350 -6.45 43.41 3.19
C GLU A 350 -7.50 44.49 3.56
N THR A 351 -7.80 44.68 4.85
CA THR A 351 -8.75 45.72 5.31
C THR A 351 -8.20 47.15 5.31
N LYS A 352 -6.97 47.37 4.84
CA LYS A 352 -6.33 48.69 4.77
C LYS A 352 -6.42 49.36 3.40
N GLU A 353 -7.04 48.71 2.42
CA GLU A 353 -7.60 49.34 1.22
C GLU A 353 -9.04 49.82 1.50
#